data_AF-A0A923LSL9-F1
#
_entry.id   AF-A0A923LSL9-F1
#
_cell.length_a   1.000
_cell.length_b   1.000
_cell.length_c   1.000
_cell.angle_alpha   90.00
_cell.angle_beta   90.00
_cell.angle_gamma   90.00
#
_symmetry.space_group_name_H-M   'P 1'
#
loop_
_entity.id
_entity.type
_entity.pdbx_description
1 polymer ?
#
loop_
_entity_poly.entity_id
_entity_poly.type
_entity_poly.pdbx_seq_one_letter_code
_entity_poly.pdbx_strand_id
1 'polypeptide(L)' 'MPDKKELSIVTFSSETVVFDGKGDRVVACPTQQEAVEYIRGQEIPVDRQGSEYYE' A
#
# COMPACT_ATOMS: atom_id res chain seq x y z
N MET A 1 11.45 -14.71 -8.29
CA MET A 1 10.06 -14.46 -7.86
C MET A 1 10.07 -13.08 -7.26
N PRO A 2 9.29 -12.10 -7.75
CA PRO A 2 9.32 -10.78 -7.16
C PRO A 2 8.93 -10.95 -5.69
N ASP A 3 9.84 -10.57 -4.83
CA ASP A 3 9.65 -10.31 -3.41
C ASP A 3 8.29 -9.61 -3.23
N LYS A 4 7.29 -10.38 -2.81
CA LYS A 4 5.99 -9.84 -2.43
C LYS A 4 6.29 -8.81 -1.34
N LYS A 5 5.99 -7.54 -1.59
CA LYS A 5 6.07 -6.51 -0.55
C LYS A 5 5.16 -6.97 0.58
N GLU A 6 5.75 -7.41 1.69
CA GLU A 6 5.00 -7.73 2.89
C GLU A 6 4.46 -6.41 3.45
N LEU A 7 3.16 -6.19 3.28
CA LEU A 7 2.44 -5.06 3.85
C LEU A 7 1.49 -5.58 4.92
N SER A 8 1.40 -4.87 6.05
CA SER A 8 0.51 -5.23 7.15
C SER A 8 -0.41 -4.06 7.51
N ILE A 9 -1.65 -4.36 7.86
CA ILE A 9 -2.65 -3.35 8.25
C ILE A 9 -2.86 -3.40 9.75
N VAL A 10 -2.78 -2.24 10.40
CA VAL A 10 -3.18 -2.05 11.80
C VAL A 10 -4.30 -1.02 11.86
N THR A 11 -5.46 -1.44 12.35
CA THR A 11 -6.60 -0.55 12.55
C THR A 11 -6.59 -0.01 13.98
N PHE A 12 -6.48 1.32 14.11
CA PHE A 12 -6.73 2.07 15.32
C PHE A 12 -8.17 2.60 15.33
N SER A 13 -8.67 3.01 16.49
CA SER A 13 -10.03 3.57 16.60
C SER A 13 -10.25 4.87 15.82
N SER A 14 -9.17 5.54 15.40
CA SER A 14 -9.21 6.83 14.69
C SER A 14 -8.69 6.76 13.26
N GLU A 15 -7.88 5.75 12.92
CA GLU A 15 -7.25 5.61 11.60
C GLU A 15 -6.81 4.16 11.37
N THR A 16 -6.59 3.79 10.12
CA THR A 16 -5.98 2.54 9.73
C THR A 16 -4.62 2.81 9.09
N VAL A 17 -3.59 2.13 9.55
CA VAL A 17 -2.20 2.36 9.11
C VAL A 17 -1.67 1.11 8.42
N VAL A 18 -1.02 1.31 7.28
CA VAL A 18 -0.28 0.25 6.58
C VAL A 18 1.19 0.39 6.91
N PHE A 19 1.81 -0.74 7.29
CA PHE A 19 3.23 -0.86 7.56
C PHE A 19 3.88 -1.75 6.51
N ASP A 20 5.14 -1.46 6.18
CA ASP A 20 5.95 -2.37 5.38
C ASP A 20 6.53 -3.53 6.21
N GLY A 21 7.21 -4.47 5.55
CA GLY A 21 7.86 -5.60 6.21
C GLY A 21 9.03 -5.22 7.11
N LYS A 22 9.44 -3.94 7.12
CA LYS A 22 10.45 -3.40 8.05
C LYS A 22 9.81 -2.76 9.28
N GLY A 23 8.50 -2.59 9.29
CA GLY A 23 7.74 -1.92 10.35
C GLY A 23 7.64 -0.40 10.17
N ASP A 24 8.00 0.12 8.99
CA ASP A 24 7.87 1.55 8.69
C ASP A 24 6.43 1.89 8.29
N ARG A 25 5.91 3.03 8.77
CA ARG A 25 4.58 3.54 8.41
C ARG A 25 4.60 4.00 6.95
N VAL A 26 3.85 3.31 6.09
CA VAL A 26 3.79 3.61 4.65
C VAL A 26 2.65 4.58 4.34
N VAL A 27 1.46 4.30 4.88
CA VAL A 27 0.27 5.13 4.66
C VAL A 27 -0.65 5.06 5.88
N ALA A 28 -1.34 6.16 6.16
CA ALA A 28 -2.40 6.24 7.14
C ALA A 28 -3.70 6.65 6.41
N CYS A 29 -4.72 5.84 6.56
CA CYS A 29 -6.03 6.02 5.97
C CYS A 29 -7.06 6.25 7.08
N PRO A 30 -8.07 7.10 6.88
CA PRO A 30 -9.15 7.25 7.85
C PRO A 30 -10.01 5.98 7.96
N THR A 31 -10.07 5.14 6.93
CA THR A 31 -10.84 3.89 6.95
C THR A 31 -10.00 2.66 6.60
N GLN A 32 -10.45 1.49 7.08
CA GLN A 32 -9.84 0.21 6.74
C GLN A 32 -9.98 -0.11 5.25
N GLN A 33 -11.08 0.31 4.62
CA GLN A 33 -11.34 0.02 3.22
C GLN A 33 -10.28 0.66 2.31
N GLU A 34 -9.93 1.92 2.56
CA GLU A 34 -8.87 2.63 1.83
C GLU A 34 -7.50 1.95 2.00
N ALA A 35 -7.16 1.50 3.21
CA ALA A 35 -5.91 0.78 3.46
C ALA A 35 -5.84 -0.57 2.72
N VAL A 36 -6.97 -1.29 2.63
CA VAL A 36 -7.09 -2.54 1.87
C VAL A 36 -6.96 -2.28 0.37
N GLU A 37 -7.60 -1.24 -0.15
CA GLU A 37 -7.47 -0.86 -1.56
C GLU A 37 -6.04 -0.46 -1.92
N TYR A 38 -5.33 0.22 -1.01
CA TYR A 38 -3.92 0.55 -1.18
C TYR A 38 -3.05 -0.71 -1.33
N ILE A 39 -3.20 -1.70 -0.44
CA ILE A 39 -2.44 -2.96 -0.53
C ILE A 39 -2.77 -3.70 -1.82
N ARG A 40 -4.06 -3.83 -2.16
CA ARG A 40 -4.51 -4.49 -3.40
C ARG A 40 -3.96 -3.81 -4.66
N GLY A 41 -3.84 -2.48 -4.64
CA GLY A 41 -3.23 -1.71 -5.73
C GLY A 41 -1.71 -1.89 -5.83
N GLN A 42 -1.03 -2.20 -4.73
CA GLN A 42 0.42 -2.49 -4.69
C GLN A 42 0.77 -3.93 -5.11
N GLU A 43 -0.17 -4.88 -5.01
CA GLU A 43 -0.01 -6.26 -5.49
C GLU A 43 -0.04 -6.38 -7.01
N ILE A 44 -0.55 -5.34 -7.69
CA ILE A 44 -0.37 -5.20 -9.14
C ILE A 44 1.10 -4.83 -9.34
N PRO A 45 1.92 -5.64 -10.04
CA PRO A 45 3.26 -5.21 -10.39
C PRO A 45 3.10 -3.94 -11.22
N VAL A 46 3.40 -2.80 -10.61
CA VAL A 46 3.84 -1.65 -11.39
C VAL A 46 5.18 -2.12 -11.97
N ASP A 47 5.11 -2.78 -13.12
CA ASP A 47 6.20 -2.83 -14.06
C ASP A 47 6.61 -1.38 -14.23
N ARG A 48 7.63 -0.98 -13.47
CA ARG A 48 8.17 0.36 -13.43
C ARG A 48 8.86 0.56 -14.78
N GLN A 49 8.06 0.85 -15.79
CA GLN A 49 8.48 1.21 -17.14
C GLN A 49 7.54 2.30 -17.64
N GLY A 50 8.02 3.55 -17.47
CA GLY A 50 7.46 4.77 -18.04
C GLY A 50 6.27 5.33 -17.25
N SER A 51 6.23 6.58 -16.76
CA SER A 51 6.25 7.81 -17.57
C SER A 51 5.70 7.52 -18.97
N GLU A 52 4.48 7.91 -19.31
CA GLU A 52 4.13 9.30 -19.58
C GLU A 52 2.61 9.45 -19.45
N TYR A 53 2.16 10.46 -18.69
CA TYR A 53 0.87 11.08 -18.99
C TYR A 53 1.08 11.87 -20.28
N TYR A 54 0.48 11.44 -21.38
CA TYR A 54 0.29 12.30 -22.56
C TYR A 54 -1.17 12.74 -22.57
N GLU A 55 -1.36 14.06 -22.64
CA GLU A 55 -2.65 14.75 -22.84
C GLU A 55 -3.28 14.40 -24.18
#